data_AF-A0A9D6KGX0-F1
#
_entry.id   AF-A0A9D6KGX0-F1
#
_cell.length_a   1.000
_cell.length_b   1.000
_cell.length_c   1.000
_cell.angle_alpha   90.00
_cell.angle_beta   90.00
_cell.angle_gamma   90.00
#
_symmetry.space_group_name_H-M   'P 1'
#
loop_
_entity.id
_entity.type
_entity.pdbx_description
1 polymer ?
#
loop_
_entity_poly.entity_id
_entity_poly.type
_entity_poly.pdbx_seq_one_letter_code
_entity_poly.pdbx_strand_id
1 'polypeptide(L)'
;MATVITSECINCGACEPECPNTAIYQGGVEWELDGVKHPGIAADIFYIVPEKCTECVGFHDHEACAAVCPVDCCIPDPKIPEIEAVLLERAKALHPEQTFGADFPSRFKKEGATNGGEPTPAPASAPVPAAATKPAPAAPVASPETSVFVPEIGEWEVPIQCHHCHGAFAVEFRHFRAGVVFNCPFCNGSYVITSTMHNHIHHRLHDFHSQWRNAFETFQAKRQQELAVFEEEQKRALEEFNRSLQSDSLELKPPGAARKRAWIFG
;
A
#
# COMPACT_ATOMS: atom_id res chain seq x y z
N MET A 1 -19.20 10.18 -1.18
CA MET A 1 -18.11 9.51 -1.90
C MET A 1 -17.02 9.31 -0.90
N ALA A 2 -17.14 8.33 0.01
CA ALA A 2 -16.02 8.05 0.91
C ALA A 2 -14.74 7.85 0.10
N THR A 3 -13.67 8.58 0.43
CA THR A 3 -12.38 8.44 -0.26
C THR A 3 -11.82 7.04 0.00
N VAL A 4 -11.24 6.41 -1.01
CA VAL A 4 -10.61 5.09 -0.93
C VAL A 4 -9.14 5.18 -1.34
N ILE A 5 -8.32 4.36 -0.71
CA ILE A 5 -6.92 4.18 -1.09
C ILE A 5 -6.83 3.02 -2.07
N THR A 6 -6.27 3.26 -3.26
CA THR A 6 -6.10 2.22 -4.29
C THR A 6 -4.89 1.33 -4.01
N SER A 7 -4.75 0.25 -4.78
CA SER A 7 -3.60 -0.66 -4.74
C SER A 7 -2.25 -0.02 -5.10
N GLU A 8 -2.24 1.24 -5.53
CA GLU A 8 -1.03 1.99 -5.86
C GLU A 8 -0.36 2.59 -4.62
N CYS A 9 -0.95 2.41 -3.43
CA CYS A 9 -0.37 2.86 -2.17
C CYS A 9 1.03 2.28 -1.93
N ILE A 10 2.00 3.15 -1.69
CA ILE A 10 3.39 2.79 -1.38
C ILE A 10 3.68 2.71 0.13
N ASN A 11 2.64 2.68 0.98
CA ASN A 11 2.77 2.59 2.44
C ASN A 11 3.68 3.65 3.11
N CYS A 12 3.73 4.87 2.56
CA CYS A 12 4.56 5.95 3.09
C CYS A 12 4.07 6.54 4.42
N GLY A 13 2.82 6.30 4.82
CA GLY A 13 2.23 6.77 6.08
C GLY A 13 1.92 8.27 6.16
N ALA A 14 2.17 9.04 5.09
CA ALA A 14 2.02 10.49 5.12
C ALA A 14 0.56 10.97 5.23
N CYS A 15 -0.42 10.14 4.83
CA CYS A 15 -1.83 10.50 4.87
C CYS A 15 -2.52 10.25 6.23
N GLU A 16 -2.00 9.35 7.06
CA GLU A 16 -2.57 9.01 8.37
C GLU A 16 -2.69 10.21 9.32
N PRO A 17 -1.63 11.01 9.56
CA PRO A 17 -1.72 12.15 10.49
C PRO A 17 -2.56 13.31 9.97
N GLU A 18 -2.79 13.38 8.66
CA GLU A 18 -3.55 14.47 8.02
C GLU A 18 -5.07 14.26 8.10
N CYS A 19 -5.53 13.07 8.51
CA CYS A 19 -6.96 12.79 8.58
C CYS A 19 -7.59 13.39 9.86
N PRO A 20 -8.53 14.36 9.75
CA PRO A 20 -9.14 14.98 10.92
C PRO A 20 -9.97 14.00 11.76
N ASN A 21 -10.45 12.91 11.16
CA ASN A 21 -11.32 11.93 11.81
C ASN A 21 -10.58 10.65 12.22
N THR A 22 -9.26 10.57 11.99
CA THR A 22 -8.48 9.35 12.17
C THR A 22 -9.15 8.14 11.46
N ALA A 23 -9.54 8.35 10.20
CA ALA A 23 -10.23 7.36 9.38
C ALA A 23 -9.26 6.45 8.60
N ILE A 24 -7.97 6.77 8.59
CA ILE A 24 -6.92 6.06 7.85
C ILE A 24 -6.19 5.12 8.80
N TYR A 25 -6.01 3.87 8.38
CA TYR A 25 -5.34 2.83 9.14
C TYR A 25 -4.34 2.09 8.25
N GLN A 26 -3.27 1.60 8.84
CA GLN A 26 -2.32 0.73 8.15
C GLN A 26 -2.96 -0.63 7.84
N GLY A 27 -2.52 -1.27 6.76
CA GLY A 27 -2.95 -2.61 6.38
C GLY A 27 -2.82 -3.63 7.52
N GLY A 28 -3.87 -4.44 7.69
CA GLY A 28 -3.95 -5.49 8.72
C GLY A 28 -4.26 -5.01 10.14
N VAL A 29 -4.26 -3.69 10.38
CA VAL A 29 -4.63 -3.13 11.69
C VAL A 29 -6.15 -3.13 11.85
N GLU A 30 -6.64 -3.49 13.04
CA GLU A 30 -8.05 -3.38 13.41
C GLU A 30 -8.42 -1.92 13.67
N TRP A 31 -9.63 -1.51 13.25
CA TRP A 31 -10.14 -0.16 13.51
C TRP A 31 -11.27 -0.20 14.53
N GLU A 32 -11.52 0.93 15.19
CA GLU A 32 -12.53 1.03 16.25
C GLU A 32 -13.52 2.15 15.95
N LEU A 33 -14.81 1.90 16.11
CA LEU A 33 -15.87 2.90 16.06
C LEU A 33 -16.84 2.64 17.21
N ASP A 34 -17.15 3.66 18.00
CA ASP A 34 -18.05 3.59 19.16
C ASP A 34 -17.71 2.46 20.17
N GLY A 35 -16.42 2.18 20.38
CA GLY A 35 -15.95 1.12 21.28
C GLY A 35 -16.00 -0.29 20.70
N VAL A 36 -16.39 -0.44 19.43
CA VAL A 36 -16.45 -1.73 18.73
C VAL A 36 -15.24 -1.85 17.80
N LYS A 37 -14.49 -2.95 17.94
CA LYS A 37 -13.37 -3.28 17.06
C LYS A 37 -13.85 -4.04 15.83
N HIS A 38 -13.31 -3.66 14.69
CA HIS A 38 -13.59 -4.23 13.38
C HIS A 38 -12.29 -4.73 12.74
N PRO A 39 -12.35 -5.82 11.95
CA PRO A 39 -11.19 -6.28 11.19
C PRO A 39 -10.76 -5.22 10.16
N GLY A 40 -9.47 -5.19 9.86
CA GLY A 40 -8.92 -4.31 8.83
C GLY A 40 -9.55 -4.58 7.46
N ILE A 41 -9.80 -3.51 6.70
CA ILE A 41 -10.43 -3.60 5.38
C ILE A 41 -9.43 -4.10 4.33
N ALA A 42 -8.17 -3.67 4.44
CA ALA A 42 -7.06 -4.14 3.61
C ALA A 42 -5.96 -4.74 4.49
N ALA A 43 -5.25 -5.74 3.98
CA ALA A 43 -4.13 -6.39 4.67
C ALA A 43 -2.79 -5.74 4.36
N ASP A 44 -2.57 -5.33 3.10
CA ASP A 44 -1.23 -5.04 2.58
C ASP A 44 -0.96 -3.55 2.35
N ILE A 45 -2.01 -2.72 2.37
CA ILE A 45 -1.95 -1.28 2.11
C ILE A 45 -2.73 -0.50 3.16
N PHE A 46 -2.43 0.79 3.30
CA PHE A 46 -3.30 1.69 4.05
C PHE A 46 -4.73 1.66 3.51
N TYR A 47 -5.72 1.75 4.38
CA TYR A 47 -7.13 1.81 4.03
C TYR A 47 -7.84 2.93 4.77
N ILE A 48 -8.90 3.44 4.15
CA ILE A 48 -9.81 4.42 4.75
C ILE A 48 -11.08 3.70 5.18
N VAL A 49 -11.52 3.94 6.41
CA VAL A 49 -12.81 3.48 6.93
C VAL A 49 -13.93 4.39 6.40
N PRO A 50 -14.83 3.92 5.53
CA PRO A 50 -15.87 4.76 4.94
C PRO A 50 -16.79 5.42 5.95
N GLU A 51 -17.07 4.74 7.06
CA GLU A 51 -17.94 5.19 8.14
C GLU A 51 -17.36 6.39 8.90
N LYS A 52 -16.04 6.60 8.82
CA LYS A 52 -15.33 7.73 9.44
C LYS A 52 -14.91 8.79 8.43
N CYS A 53 -14.87 8.47 7.14
CA CYS A 53 -14.47 9.40 6.10
C CYS A 53 -15.56 10.45 5.88
N THR A 54 -15.22 11.74 5.98
CA THR A 54 -16.15 12.85 5.68
C THR A 54 -15.74 13.63 4.42
N GLU A 55 -14.83 13.10 3.60
CA GLU A 55 -14.19 13.83 2.48
C GLU A 55 -13.62 15.20 2.93
N CYS A 56 -13.20 15.29 4.20
CA CYS A 56 -12.79 16.53 4.88
C CYS A 56 -13.84 17.66 4.93
N VAL A 57 -15.10 17.41 4.57
CA VAL A 57 -16.19 18.38 4.72
C VAL A 57 -16.29 18.82 6.18
N GLY A 58 -16.27 20.13 6.39
CA GLY A 58 -16.24 20.74 7.72
C GLY A 58 -14.85 21.15 8.20
N PHE A 59 -13.78 20.63 7.59
CA PHE A 59 -12.39 20.83 8.02
C PHE A 59 -11.54 21.48 6.93
N HIS A 60 -11.61 20.96 5.71
CA HIS A 60 -10.82 21.42 4.56
C HIS A 60 -11.69 21.51 3.32
N ASP A 61 -11.27 22.32 2.35
CA ASP A 61 -11.97 22.46 1.07
C ASP A 61 -11.81 21.23 0.18
N HIS A 62 -10.71 20.47 0.33
CA HIS A 62 -10.44 19.24 -0.40
C HIS A 62 -9.85 18.19 0.54
N GLU A 63 -9.82 16.94 0.09
CA GLU A 63 -9.32 15.81 0.85
C GLU A 63 -7.83 15.99 1.21
N ALA A 64 -7.55 16.22 2.51
CA ALA A 64 -6.17 16.43 2.99
C ALA A 64 -5.26 15.24 2.66
N CYS A 65 -5.77 14.01 2.75
CA CYS A 65 -5.05 12.79 2.39
C CYS A 65 -4.63 12.74 0.91
N ALA A 66 -5.43 13.30 0.00
CA ALA A 66 -5.10 13.37 -1.41
C ALA A 66 -4.01 14.41 -1.67
N ALA A 67 -4.01 15.54 -0.95
CA ALA A 67 -3.02 16.60 -1.11
C ALA A 67 -1.59 16.18 -0.70
N VAL A 68 -1.46 15.24 0.23
CA VAL A 68 -0.15 14.73 0.73
C VAL A 68 0.30 13.44 0.04
N CYS A 69 -0.56 12.77 -0.72
CA CYS A 69 -0.23 11.48 -1.31
C CYS A 69 0.80 11.64 -2.46
N PRO A 70 2.01 11.05 -2.36
CA PRO A 70 3.05 11.22 -3.40
C PRO A 70 2.75 10.47 -4.71
N VAL A 71 1.76 9.57 -4.69
CA VAL A 71 1.38 8.70 -5.81
C VAL A 71 -0.10 8.85 -6.18
N ASP A 72 -0.78 9.88 -5.65
CA ASP A 72 -2.17 10.23 -5.97
C ASP A 72 -3.19 9.06 -5.84
N CYS A 73 -2.95 8.13 -4.92
CA CYS A 73 -3.77 6.93 -4.76
C CYS A 73 -5.01 7.10 -3.84
N CYS A 74 -5.23 8.30 -3.28
CA CYS A 74 -6.39 8.61 -2.43
C CYS A 74 -7.50 9.26 -3.29
N ILE A 75 -8.43 8.46 -3.79
CA ILE A 75 -9.44 8.90 -4.75
C ILE A 75 -10.86 8.77 -4.20
N PRO A 76 -11.83 9.63 -4.59
CA PRO A 76 -13.23 9.45 -4.20
C PRO A 76 -13.78 8.10 -4.70
N ASP A 77 -14.39 7.29 -3.82
CA ASP A 77 -14.95 6.00 -4.22
C ASP A 77 -16.26 6.18 -5.02
N PRO A 78 -16.31 5.77 -6.30
CA PRO A 78 -17.54 5.81 -7.10
C PRO A 78 -18.64 4.88 -6.59
N LYS A 79 -18.32 3.89 -5.77
CA LYS A 79 -19.29 2.92 -5.22
C LYS A 79 -20.07 3.45 -4.02
N ILE A 80 -19.56 4.49 -3.34
CA ILE A 80 -20.17 5.04 -2.12
C ILE A 80 -20.47 6.54 -2.31
N PRO A 81 -21.32 6.95 -3.27
CA PRO A 81 -21.67 8.36 -3.43
C PRO A 81 -22.45 8.88 -2.22
N GLU A 82 -22.05 10.05 -1.71
CA GLU A 82 -22.61 10.69 -0.53
C GLU A 82 -22.69 12.18 -0.82
N ILE A 83 -23.66 12.84 -0.19
CA ILE A 83 -23.91 14.28 -0.35
C ILE A 83 -23.27 15.07 0.79
N GLU A 84 -22.95 16.34 0.55
CA GLU A 84 -22.34 17.26 1.53
C GLU A 84 -23.04 17.24 2.90
N ALA A 85 -24.38 17.24 2.91
CA ALA A 85 -25.15 17.20 4.14
C ALA A 85 -24.89 15.92 4.98
N VAL A 86 -24.76 14.75 4.34
CA VAL A 86 -24.49 13.48 5.04
C VAL A 86 -23.08 13.49 5.64
N LEU A 87 -22.10 14.02 4.88
CA LEU A 87 -20.71 14.12 5.32
C LEU A 87 -20.57 15.08 6.51
N LEU A 88 -21.28 16.21 6.48
CA LEU A 88 -21.29 17.18 7.57
C LEU A 88 -21.95 16.62 8.84
N GLU A 89 -23.06 15.89 8.71
CA GLU A 89 -23.69 15.25 9.87
C GLU A 89 -22.78 14.19 10.49
N ARG A 90 -22.05 13.42 9.68
CA ARG A 90 -21.01 12.50 10.17
C ARG A 90 -19.88 13.26 10.88
N ALA A 91 -19.41 14.38 10.35
CA ALA A 91 -18.39 15.21 11.00
C ALA A 91 -18.84 15.68 12.39
N LYS A 92 -20.10 16.15 12.52
CA LYS A 92 -20.70 16.54 13.80
C LYS A 92 -20.80 15.39 14.79
N ALA A 93 -21.11 14.18 14.31
CA ALA A 93 -21.19 12.99 15.16
C ALA A 93 -19.81 12.56 15.69
N LEU A 94 -18.77 12.67 14.87
CA LEU A 94 -17.40 12.29 15.23
C LEU A 94 -16.71 13.32 16.13
N HIS A 95 -17.06 14.62 15.98
CA HIS A 95 -16.45 15.73 16.72
C HIS A 95 -17.53 16.58 17.42
N PRO A 96 -18.19 16.05 18.47
CA PRO A 96 -19.28 16.74 19.17
C PRO A 96 -18.82 18.03 19.88
N GLU A 97 -17.53 18.16 20.17
CA GLU A 97 -16.91 19.36 20.74
C GLU A 97 -16.70 20.48 19.71
N GLN A 98 -16.75 20.17 18.42
CA GLN A 98 -16.48 21.12 17.35
C GLN A 98 -17.77 21.73 16.81
N THR A 99 -17.79 23.06 16.68
CA THR A 99 -18.95 23.78 16.14
C THR A 99 -18.73 24.10 14.67
N PHE A 100 -19.51 23.45 13.79
CA PHE A 100 -19.50 23.73 12.36
C PHE A 100 -20.48 24.87 12.05
N GLY A 101 -19.95 26.03 11.61
CA GLY A 101 -20.74 27.20 11.24
C GLY A 101 -21.50 27.02 9.91
N ALA A 102 -22.24 28.04 9.48
CA ALA A 102 -22.93 28.02 8.18
C ALA A 102 -21.95 28.00 6.98
N ASP A 103 -20.79 28.64 7.16
CA ASP A 103 -19.73 28.78 6.16
C ASP A 103 -18.58 27.81 6.39
N PHE A 104 -18.87 26.51 6.47
CA PHE A 104 -17.86 25.47 6.63
C PHE A 104 -17.10 25.16 5.31
N PRO A 105 -15.80 24.79 5.37
CA PRO A 105 -15.01 24.32 4.22
C PRO A 105 -15.58 23.04 3.60
N SER A 106 -15.62 22.98 2.27
CA SER A 106 -16.24 21.85 1.55
C SER A 106 -15.94 21.87 0.05
N ARG A 107 -15.53 20.71 -0.49
CA ARG A 107 -15.29 20.52 -1.94
C ARG A 107 -16.53 20.67 -2.83
N PHE A 108 -17.72 20.64 -2.22
CA PHE A 108 -18.98 20.80 -2.93
C PHE A 108 -19.32 22.27 -3.19
N LYS A 109 -18.65 23.20 -2.50
CA LYS A 109 -18.84 24.64 -2.70
C LYS A 109 -17.90 25.12 -3.79
N LYS A 110 -18.47 25.71 -4.84
CA LYS A 110 -17.71 26.29 -5.97
C LYS A 110 -16.84 27.42 -5.45
N GLU A 111 -15.53 27.40 -5.73
CA GLU A 111 -14.60 28.48 -5.39
C GLU A 111 -15.19 29.83 -5.84
N GLY A 112 -15.58 30.66 -4.86
CA GLY A 112 -16.32 31.89 -5.14
C GLY A 112 -17.10 32.48 -3.98
N ALA A 113 -16.60 32.41 -2.74
CA ALA A 113 -17.09 33.24 -1.62
C ALA A 113 -16.03 33.42 -0.53
N THR A 114 -15.07 34.30 -0.82
CA THR A 114 -14.35 35.20 0.11
C THR A 114 -13.51 34.66 1.29
N ASN A 115 -12.23 35.03 1.18
CA ASN A 115 -11.25 35.46 2.18
C ASN A 115 -10.39 34.40 2.87
N GLY A 116 -9.10 34.44 2.51
CA GLY A 116 -8.04 33.66 3.10
C GLY A 116 -7.85 33.93 4.58
N GLY A 117 -7.51 32.85 5.28
CA GLY A 117 -7.00 32.85 6.64
C GLY A 117 -5.82 31.89 6.70
N GLU A 118 -4.67 32.45 7.05
CA GLU A 118 -3.41 31.79 7.36
C GLU A 118 -3.58 30.65 8.40
N PRO A 119 -2.77 29.58 8.36
CA PRO A 119 -2.97 28.40 9.21
C PRO A 119 -2.77 28.74 10.68
N THR A 120 -3.79 28.46 11.50
CA THR A 120 -3.67 28.51 12.96
C THR A 120 -2.98 27.22 13.43
N PRO A 121 -1.90 27.29 14.25
CA PRO A 121 -1.22 26.10 14.72
C PRO A 121 -2.04 25.39 15.81
N ALA A 122 -2.07 24.06 15.71
CA ALA A 122 -2.66 23.15 16.68
C ALA A 122 -2.02 23.30 18.08
N PRO A 123 -2.80 23.20 19.17
CA PRO A 123 -2.22 23.07 20.50
C PRO A 123 -1.78 21.62 20.74
N ALA A 124 -0.48 21.46 21.02
CA ALA A 124 0.10 20.23 21.54
C ALA A 124 -0.53 19.84 22.88
N SER A 125 -0.95 18.59 23.01
CA SER A 125 -1.30 17.96 24.29
C SER A 125 -0.34 16.82 24.57
N ALA A 126 0.33 16.92 25.70
CA ALA A 126 1.40 16.07 26.21
C ALA A 126 0.88 14.69 26.71
N PRO A 127 1.78 13.73 27.04
CA PRO A 127 1.51 12.30 27.03
C PRO A 127 0.95 11.77 28.35
N VAL A 128 0.26 10.64 28.30
CA VAL A 128 -0.19 9.85 29.46
C VAL A 128 0.02 8.35 29.19
N PRO A 129 0.20 7.52 30.24
CA PRO A 129 1.43 6.75 30.41
C PRO A 129 1.29 5.26 30.08
N ALA A 130 2.45 4.66 29.79
CA ALA A 130 2.65 3.23 29.62
C ALA A 130 2.18 2.43 30.85
N ALA A 131 1.29 1.46 30.62
CA ALA A 131 0.88 0.46 31.61
C ALA A 131 1.19 -0.96 31.09
N ALA A 132 2.30 -1.49 31.60
CA ALA A 132 2.64 -2.88 31.88
C ALA A 132 2.02 -4.02 31.03
N THR A 133 2.84 -4.52 30.10
CA THR A 133 2.66 -5.76 29.35
C THR A 133 2.83 -7.01 30.23
N LYS A 134 1.98 -8.02 30.04
CA LYS A 134 2.23 -9.42 30.44
C LYS A 134 2.33 -10.25 29.14
N PRO A 135 3.30 -11.17 28.98
CA PRO A 135 3.67 -11.66 27.65
C PRO A 135 2.75 -12.80 27.17
N ALA A 136 2.22 -12.66 25.96
CA ALA A 136 1.57 -13.72 25.19
C ALA A 136 2.57 -14.30 24.16
N PRO A 137 2.41 -15.57 23.77
CA PRO A 137 3.48 -16.40 23.21
C PRO A 137 3.86 -16.04 21.76
N ALA A 138 5.13 -16.31 21.46
CA ALA A 138 5.84 -16.21 20.20
C ALA A 138 4.98 -16.03 18.94
N ALA A 139 5.04 -14.83 18.37
CA ALA A 139 4.63 -14.54 17.00
C ALA A 139 5.42 -15.42 16.00
N PRO A 140 4.80 -15.80 14.87
CA PRO A 140 5.53 -16.42 13.77
C PRO A 140 6.57 -15.43 13.25
N VAL A 141 7.77 -15.94 13.04
CA VAL A 141 8.95 -15.21 12.57
C VAL A 141 8.58 -14.44 11.30
N ALA A 142 8.66 -13.12 11.37
CA ALA A 142 8.60 -12.24 10.21
C ALA A 142 9.69 -12.66 9.21
N SER A 143 9.27 -12.99 7.99
CA SER A 143 10.19 -13.20 6.87
C SER A 143 11.00 -11.92 6.62
N PRO A 144 12.32 -12.01 6.40
CA PRO A 144 13.14 -10.83 6.14
C PRO A 144 12.82 -10.28 4.75
N GLU A 145 12.12 -9.15 4.70
CA GLU A 145 11.95 -8.36 3.49
C GLU A 145 13.31 -7.79 3.07
N THR A 146 13.97 -8.49 2.15
CA THR A 146 15.12 -7.94 1.43
C THR A 146 14.66 -7.64 0.01
N SER A 147 13.89 -6.56 -0.15
CA SER A 147 13.53 -6.06 -1.48
C SER A 147 14.77 -5.42 -2.10
N VAL A 148 15.43 -6.13 -3.01
CA VAL A 148 16.51 -5.57 -3.81
C VAL A 148 15.90 -4.61 -4.84
N PHE A 149 16.08 -3.31 -4.62
CA PHE A 149 15.61 -2.27 -5.52
C PHE A 149 16.65 -1.99 -6.61
N VAL A 150 16.24 -2.03 -7.88
CA VAL A 150 17.07 -1.62 -9.02
C VAL A 150 16.55 -0.26 -9.50
N PRO A 151 17.38 0.80 -9.49
CA PRO A 151 16.95 2.14 -9.86
C PRO A 151 16.67 2.24 -11.37
N GLU A 152 15.92 3.27 -11.76
CA GLU A 152 15.72 3.58 -13.17
C GLU A 152 17.05 3.93 -13.84
N ILE A 153 17.17 3.62 -15.14
CA ILE A 153 18.41 3.84 -15.90
C ILE A 153 18.89 5.30 -15.82
N GLY A 154 17.97 6.27 -15.79
CA GLY A 154 18.29 7.70 -15.73
C GLY A 154 18.86 8.16 -14.39
N GLU A 155 18.50 7.48 -13.30
CA GLU A 155 18.91 7.80 -11.93
C GLU A 155 20.24 7.14 -11.55
N TRP A 156 20.77 6.29 -12.45
CA TRP A 156 22.00 5.57 -12.17
C TRP A 156 23.18 6.52 -11.99
N GLU A 157 23.88 6.40 -10.86
CA GLU A 157 25.10 7.14 -10.59
C GLU A 157 26.27 6.55 -11.38
N VAL A 158 26.77 7.31 -12.35
CA VAL A 158 27.95 6.97 -13.14
C VAL A 158 29.20 7.47 -12.42
N PRO A 159 30.10 6.59 -11.93
CA PRO A 159 31.33 7.02 -11.31
C PRO A 159 32.32 7.55 -12.36
N ILE A 160 32.84 8.75 -12.12
CA ILE A 160 33.85 9.42 -12.94
C ILE A 160 35.10 9.65 -12.09
N GLN A 161 36.25 9.28 -12.63
CA GLN A 161 37.55 9.61 -12.05
C GLN A 161 38.18 10.78 -12.80
N CYS A 162 38.48 11.87 -12.09
CA CYS A 162 39.12 13.03 -12.70
C CYS A 162 40.54 12.70 -13.18
N HIS A 163 40.88 13.04 -14.42
CA HIS A 163 42.22 12.84 -14.97
C HIS A 163 43.29 13.78 -14.40
N HIS A 164 42.90 14.90 -13.78
CA HIS A 164 43.83 15.89 -13.26
C HIS A 164 44.19 15.68 -11.79
N CYS A 165 43.20 15.47 -10.93
CA CYS A 165 43.40 15.30 -9.49
C CYS A 165 43.12 13.88 -8.97
N HIS A 166 42.72 12.94 -9.84
CA HIS A 166 42.33 11.57 -9.49
C HIS A 166 41.17 11.42 -8.51
N GLY A 167 40.48 12.52 -8.18
CA GLY A 167 39.27 12.50 -7.34
C GLY A 167 38.13 11.79 -8.06
N ALA A 168 37.42 10.92 -7.33
CA ALA A 168 36.24 10.23 -7.80
C ALA A 168 34.98 11.01 -7.42
N PHE A 169 34.08 11.19 -8.38
CA PHE A 169 32.76 11.78 -8.15
C PHE A 169 31.74 11.03 -9.02
N ALA A 170 30.46 11.14 -8.66
CA ALA A 170 29.38 10.52 -9.41
C ALA A 170 28.52 11.58 -10.09
N VAL A 171 27.93 11.20 -11.22
CA VAL A 171 26.89 11.99 -11.89
C VAL A 171 25.76 11.06 -12.30
N GLU A 172 24.52 11.51 -12.14
CA GLU A 172 23.37 10.74 -12.62
C GLU A 172 23.40 10.59 -14.15
N PHE A 173 23.04 9.41 -14.63
CA PHE A 173 23.10 9.07 -16.05
C PHE A 173 22.24 10.01 -16.91
N ARG A 174 21.13 10.56 -16.38
CA ARG A 174 20.31 11.58 -17.06
C ARG A 174 21.11 12.82 -17.50
N HIS A 175 22.14 13.18 -16.74
CA HIS A 175 23.02 14.31 -17.00
C HIS A 175 24.27 13.90 -17.80
N PHE A 176 24.62 12.61 -17.81
CA PHE A 176 25.75 12.04 -18.53
C PHE A 176 25.49 11.94 -20.05
N ARG A 177 25.36 13.06 -20.75
CA ARG A 177 25.07 13.11 -22.20
C ARG A 177 26.28 13.58 -23.00
N ALA A 178 26.41 13.06 -24.22
CA ALA A 178 27.46 13.49 -25.14
C ALA A 178 27.43 15.01 -25.37
N GLY A 179 28.60 15.65 -25.28
CA GLY A 179 28.75 17.10 -25.44
C GLY A 179 28.51 17.93 -24.17
N VAL A 180 28.01 17.32 -23.09
CA VAL A 180 27.90 18.01 -21.79
C VAL A 180 29.29 18.16 -21.18
N VAL A 181 29.58 19.37 -20.69
CA VAL A 181 30.82 19.72 -20.00
C VAL A 181 30.60 19.61 -18.50
N PHE A 182 31.47 18.87 -17.82
CA PHE A 182 31.50 18.77 -16.37
C PHE A 182 32.76 19.38 -15.81
N ASN A 183 32.65 19.91 -14.60
CA ASN A 183 33.77 20.42 -13.82
C ASN A 183 34.01 19.47 -12.65
N CYS A 184 35.26 19.06 -12.45
CA CYS A 184 35.62 18.27 -11.29
C CYS A 184 35.41 19.09 -10.01
N PRO A 185 34.67 18.57 -9.00
CA PRO A 185 34.42 19.31 -7.76
C PRO A 185 35.68 19.55 -6.91
N PHE A 186 36.75 18.78 -7.16
CA PHE A 186 37.98 18.86 -6.37
C PHE A 186 39.03 19.82 -6.94
N CYS A 187 39.13 19.93 -8.27
CA CYS A 187 40.17 20.74 -8.92
C CYS A 187 39.64 21.71 -10.00
N ASN A 188 38.32 21.73 -10.19
CA ASN A 188 37.62 22.53 -11.20
C ASN A 188 38.09 22.29 -12.66
N GLY A 189 38.75 21.16 -12.93
CA GLY A 189 39.13 20.77 -14.28
C GLY A 189 37.90 20.44 -15.12
N SER A 190 37.81 20.98 -16.33
CA SER A 190 36.72 20.73 -17.27
C SER A 190 36.97 19.47 -18.09
N TYR A 191 35.94 18.65 -18.28
CA TYR A 191 35.97 17.49 -19.18
C TYR A 191 34.64 17.36 -19.93
N VAL A 192 34.68 16.82 -21.15
CA VAL A 192 33.50 16.70 -22.03
C VAL A 192 33.19 15.22 -22.26
N ILE A 193 31.93 14.85 -22.06
CA ILE A 193 31.47 13.47 -22.33
C ILE A 193 31.45 13.23 -23.84
N THR A 194 32.17 12.20 -24.31
CA THR A 194 32.15 11.80 -25.72
C THR A 194 30.96 10.89 -26.01
N SER A 195 30.50 10.86 -27.27
CA SER A 195 29.43 9.96 -27.71
C SER A 195 29.79 8.49 -27.49
N THR A 196 31.06 8.12 -27.68
CA THR A 196 31.55 6.76 -27.40
C THR A 196 31.37 6.39 -25.93
N MET A 197 31.72 7.29 -25.02
CA MET A 197 31.63 7.03 -23.58
C MET A 197 30.16 6.95 -23.11
N HIS A 198 29.31 7.89 -23.58
CA HIS A 198 27.87 7.85 -23.32
C HIS A 198 27.24 6.55 -23.81
N ASN A 199 27.45 6.20 -25.09
CA ASN A 199 26.86 5.00 -25.69
C ASN A 199 27.34 3.72 -25.00
N HIS A 200 28.61 3.64 -24.63
CA HIS A 200 29.15 2.49 -23.92
C HIS A 200 28.44 2.28 -22.57
N ILE A 201 28.30 3.35 -21.77
CA ILE A 201 27.62 3.28 -20.47
C ILE A 201 26.13 3.02 -20.66
N HIS A 202 25.48 3.67 -21.62
CA HIS A 202 24.08 3.42 -21.98
C HIS A 202 23.80 1.94 -22.25
N HIS A 203 24.59 1.33 -23.14
CA HIS A 203 24.42 -0.09 -23.48
C HIS A 203 24.62 -0.99 -22.27
N ARG A 204 25.64 -0.73 -21.44
CA ARG A 204 25.90 -1.52 -20.22
C ARG A 204 24.74 -1.46 -19.24
N LEU A 205 24.18 -0.27 -19.00
CA LEU A 205 23.03 -0.09 -18.11
C LEU A 205 21.77 -0.76 -18.68
N HIS A 206 21.52 -0.60 -19.97
CA HIS A 206 20.36 -1.19 -20.63
C HIS A 206 20.43 -2.73 -20.65
N ASP A 207 21.61 -3.29 -20.96
CA ASP A 207 21.83 -4.75 -20.96
C ASP A 207 21.63 -5.32 -19.56
N PHE A 208 22.20 -4.67 -18.53
CA PHE A 208 21.98 -5.08 -17.15
C PHE A 208 20.50 -5.04 -16.75
N HIS A 209 19.82 -3.93 -17.03
CA HIS A 209 18.42 -3.75 -16.66
C HIS A 209 17.49 -4.72 -17.40
N SER A 210 17.76 -4.99 -18.68
CA SER A 210 16.98 -5.97 -19.45
C SER A 210 17.20 -7.39 -18.94
N GLN A 211 18.44 -7.78 -18.66
CA GLN A 211 18.75 -9.09 -18.06
C GLN A 211 18.08 -9.26 -16.70
N TRP A 212 18.16 -8.24 -15.85
CA TRP A 212 17.52 -8.25 -14.53
C TRP A 212 16.01 -8.43 -14.63
N ARG A 213 15.34 -7.63 -15.47
CA ARG A 213 13.89 -7.72 -15.68
C ARG A 213 13.47 -9.12 -16.16
N ASN A 214 14.16 -9.64 -17.18
CA ASN A 214 13.86 -10.95 -17.73
C ASN A 214 14.06 -12.07 -16.70
N ALA A 215 15.14 -11.98 -15.90
CA ALA A 215 15.41 -12.96 -14.84
C ALA A 215 14.31 -12.94 -13.77
N PHE A 216 13.86 -11.75 -13.38
CA PHE A 216 12.80 -11.57 -12.40
C PHE A 216 11.45 -12.11 -12.91
N GLU A 217 11.06 -11.75 -14.14
CA GLU A 217 9.83 -12.26 -14.78
C GLU A 217 9.85 -13.79 -14.89
N THR A 218 10.99 -14.36 -15.29
CA THR A 218 11.16 -15.82 -15.37
C THR A 218 10.99 -16.48 -14.00
N PHE A 219 11.57 -15.89 -12.95
CA PHE A 219 11.43 -16.39 -11.58
C PHE A 219 9.97 -16.33 -11.10
N GLN A 220 9.28 -15.21 -11.33
CA GLN A 220 7.87 -15.06 -10.96
C GLN A 220 6.97 -16.05 -11.70
N ALA A 221 7.16 -16.20 -13.02
CA ALA A 221 6.39 -17.14 -13.82
C ALA A 221 6.56 -18.58 -13.32
N LYS A 222 7.80 -18.99 -12.99
CA LYS A 222 8.08 -20.32 -12.43
C LYS A 222 7.38 -20.51 -11.07
N ARG A 223 7.45 -19.51 -10.18
CA ARG A 223 6.79 -19.56 -8.86
C ARG A 223 5.27 -19.66 -8.98
N GLN A 224 4.66 -18.93 -9.93
CA GLN A 224 3.22 -19.01 -10.20
C GLN A 224 2.82 -20.39 -10.73
N GLN A 225 3.62 -20.98 -11.62
CA GLN A 225 3.37 -22.34 -12.13
C GLN A 225 3.48 -23.38 -11.01
N GLU A 226 4.53 -23.31 -10.19
CA GLU A 226 4.70 -24.23 -9.05
C GLU A 226 3.54 -24.13 -8.06
N LEU A 227 3.08 -22.90 -7.76
CA LEU A 227 1.93 -22.69 -6.88
C LEU A 227 0.64 -23.25 -7.48
N ALA A 228 0.38 -23.00 -8.76
CA ALA A 228 -0.82 -23.50 -9.45
C ALA A 228 -0.86 -25.03 -9.46
N VAL A 229 0.26 -25.69 -9.73
CA VAL A 229 0.37 -27.16 -9.69
C VAL A 229 0.08 -27.66 -8.28
N PHE A 230 0.67 -27.05 -7.25
CA PHE A 230 0.43 -27.43 -5.87
C PHE A 230 -1.05 -27.26 -5.49
N GLU A 231 -1.68 -26.16 -5.85
CA GLU A 231 -3.10 -25.91 -5.57
C GLU A 231 -4.02 -26.92 -6.27
N GLU A 232 -3.70 -27.30 -7.51
CA GLU A 232 -4.45 -28.32 -8.24
C GLU A 232 -4.34 -29.70 -7.57
N GLU A 233 -3.14 -30.08 -7.11
CA GLU A 233 -2.92 -31.31 -6.35
C GLU A 233 -3.70 -31.31 -5.03
N GLN A 234 -3.70 -30.19 -4.29
CA GLN A 234 -4.47 -30.08 -3.04
C GLN A 234 -5.99 -30.17 -3.28
N LYS A 235 -6.50 -29.53 -4.35
CA LYS A 235 -7.91 -29.62 -4.72
C LYS A 235 -8.31 -31.05 -5.04
N ARG A 236 -7.51 -31.76 -5.83
CA ARG A 236 -7.76 -33.16 -6.17
C ARG A 236 -7.76 -34.07 -4.94
N ALA A 237 -6.77 -33.89 -4.05
CA ALA A 237 -6.71 -34.64 -2.80
C ALA A 237 -7.94 -34.40 -1.92
N LEU A 238 -8.42 -33.15 -1.86
CA LEU A 238 -9.65 -32.80 -1.12
C LEU A 238 -10.90 -33.45 -1.72
N GLU A 239 -11.01 -33.49 -3.06
CA GLU A 239 -12.12 -34.15 -3.74
C GLU A 239 -12.12 -35.66 -3.52
N GLU A 240 -10.94 -36.30 -3.58
CA GLU A 240 -10.79 -37.73 -3.30
C GLU A 240 -11.16 -38.05 -1.83
N PHE A 241 -10.73 -37.22 -0.89
CA PHE A 241 -11.09 -37.35 0.52
C PHE A 241 -12.59 -37.21 0.76
N ASN A 242 -13.23 -36.17 0.17
CA ASN A 242 -14.68 -35.97 0.28
C ASN A 242 -15.47 -37.13 -0.32
N ARG A 243 -15.00 -37.71 -1.42
CA ARG A 243 -15.60 -38.91 -2.03
C ARG A 243 -15.49 -40.12 -1.10
N SER A 244 -14.35 -40.29 -0.42
CA SER A 244 -14.17 -41.34 0.58
C SER A 244 -15.17 -41.17 1.74
N LEU A 245 -15.30 -39.96 2.29
CA LEU A 245 -16.27 -39.67 3.36
C LEU A 245 -17.71 -39.99 2.95
N GLN A 246 -18.09 -39.67 1.70
CA GLN A 246 -19.41 -40.01 1.19
C GLN A 246 -19.62 -41.52 1.10
N SER A 247 -18.63 -42.27 0.62
CA SER A 247 -18.68 -43.74 0.59
C SER A 247 -18.86 -44.31 2.00
N ASP A 248 -18.04 -43.88 2.95
CA ASP A 248 -18.10 -44.33 4.34
C ASP A 248 -19.47 -44.03 4.97
N SER A 249 -20.06 -42.86 4.66
CA SER A 249 -21.39 -42.48 5.15
C SER A 249 -22.52 -43.38 4.61
N LEU A 250 -22.35 -43.96 3.41
CA LEU A 250 -23.32 -44.86 2.80
C LEU A 250 -23.16 -46.30 3.29
N GLU A 251 -21.91 -46.74 3.55
CA GLU A 251 -21.63 -48.09 4.04
C GLU A 251 -21.93 -48.28 5.52
N LEU A 252 -21.65 -47.27 6.35
CA LEU A 252 -21.87 -47.33 7.78
C LEU A 252 -23.34 -47.10 8.12
N LYS A 253 -24.02 -48.17 8.53
CA LYS A 253 -25.40 -48.07 9.03
C LYS A 253 -25.45 -47.20 10.30
N PRO A 254 -26.42 -46.28 10.40
CA PRO A 254 -26.61 -45.54 11.64
C PRO A 254 -26.94 -46.50 12.78
N PRO A 255 -26.47 -46.23 14.01
CA PRO A 255 -26.79 -47.05 15.17
C PRO A 255 -28.31 -47.12 15.34
N GLY A 256 -28.88 -48.33 15.26
CA GLY A 256 -30.33 -48.59 15.35
C GLY A 256 -30.99 -49.15 14.08
N ALA A 257 -30.29 -49.25 12.94
CA ALA A 257 -30.88 -49.78 11.71
C ALA A 257 -31.21 -51.29 11.81
N ALA A 258 -32.49 -51.64 11.64
CA ALA A 258 -33.01 -53.01 11.81
C ALA A 258 -32.24 -54.06 10.97
N ARG A 259 -31.80 -55.13 11.64
CA ARG A 259 -31.20 -56.31 11.01
C ARG A 259 -32.29 -57.08 10.26
N LYS A 260 -32.25 -57.10 8.92
CA LYS A 260 -33.15 -57.94 8.11
C LYS A 260 -32.80 -59.41 8.41
N ARG A 261 -33.72 -60.16 9.05
CA ARG A 261 -33.59 -61.61 9.23
C ARG A 261 -33.79 -62.26 7.86
N ALA A 262 -32.74 -62.89 7.34
CA ALA A 262 -32.86 -63.71 6.14
C ALA A 262 -33.78 -64.89 6.44
N TRP A 263 -34.94 -64.95 5.78
CA TRP A 263 -35.79 -66.13 5.77
C TRP A 263 -35.16 -67.16 4.84
N ILE A 264 -34.63 -68.23 5.43
CA ILE A 264 -34.24 -69.46 4.75
C ILE A 264 -35.53 -70.29 4.64
N PHE A 265 -36.08 -70.43 3.44
CA PHE A 265 -37.03 -71.49 3.07
C PHE A 265 -36.29 -72.36 2.04
N GLY A 266 -36.11 -73.68 2.20
CA GLY A 266 -36.95 -74.64 2.92
C GLY A 266 -37.89 -75.29 1.92
#